data_AF-A0A3N6BBU1-F1
#
_entry.id   AF-A0A3N6BBU1-F1
#
_cell.length_a   1.000
_cell.length_b   1.000
_cell.length_c   1.000
_cell.angle_alpha   90.00
_cell.angle_beta   90.00
_cell.angle_gamma   90.00
#
_symmetry.space_group_name_H-M   'P 1'
#
loop_
_entity.id
_entity.type
_entity.pdbx_description
1 polymer ?
#
loop_
_entity_poly.entity_id
_entity_poly.type
_entity_poly.pdbx_seq_one_letter_code
_entity_poly.pdbx_strand_id
1 'polypeptide(L)' 'MKYGITGASGLIGTRLSERLQSLGHAIRPLPRLVDDPVPLEDLDVIVHLAGAPIGEGRWSKERKDLIRDSRIQGA' A
#
# COMPACT_ATOMS: atom_id res chain seq x y z
N MET A 1 10.06 -14.55 5.45
CA MET A 1 10.14 -13.63 4.30
C MET A 1 9.99 -12.19 4.77
N LYS A 2 10.60 -11.25 4.06
CA LYS A 2 10.52 -9.81 4.29
C LYS A 2 9.52 -9.19 3.30
N TYR A 3 8.46 -8.60 3.83
CA TYR A 3 7.38 -7.98 3.06
C TYR A 3 7.53 -6.46 3.07
N GLY A 4 7.48 -5.84 1.90
CA GLY A 4 7.24 -4.40 1.76
C GLY A 4 5.75 -4.12 1.62
N ILE A 5 5.19 -3.23 2.44
CA ILE A 5 3.75 -2.92 2.40
C ILE A 5 3.55 -1.41 2.31
N THR A 6 3.02 -0.92 1.18
CA THR A 6 2.46 0.44 1.10
C THR A 6 1.08 0.46 1.74
N GLY A 7 0.67 1.56 2.39
CA GLY A 7 -0.63 1.61 3.06
C GLY A 7 -0.73 0.71 4.29
N ALA A 8 0.41 0.39 4.92
CA ALA A 8 0.50 -0.53 6.06
C ALA A 8 -0.31 -0.08 7.30
N SER A 9 -0.59 1.21 7.45
CA SER A 9 -1.41 1.75 8.55
C SER A 9 -2.91 1.84 8.25
N GLY A 10 -3.32 1.47 7.03
CA GLY A 10 -4.73 1.50 6.61
C GLY A 10 -5.54 0.34 7.19
N LEU A 11 -6.85 0.36 6.93
CA LEU A 11 -7.82 -0.64 7.42
C LEU A 11 -7.36 -2.09 7.21
N ILE A 12 -6.88 -2.40 6.00
CA ILE A 12 -6.41 -3.74 5.64
C ILE A 12 -4.94 -3.94 6.07
N GLY A 13 -4.11 -2.91 5.88
CA GLY A 13 -2.67 -2.97 6.12
C GLY A 13 -2.31 -3.33 7.57
N THR A 14 -3.03 -2.78 8.54
CA THR A 14 -2.78 -3.04 9.96
C THR A 14 -2.99 -4.52 10.29
N ARG A 15 -4.15 -5.08 9.93
CA ARG A 15 -4.48 -6.48 10.21
C ARG A 15 -3.61 -7.46 9.41
N LEU A 16 -3.28 -7.12 8.18
CA LEU A 16 -2.35 -7.91 7.37
C LEU A 16 -0.96 -7.96 8.00
N SER A 17 -0.45 -6.81 8.46
CA SER A 17 0.87 -6.71 9.09
C SER A 17 0.91 -7.53 10.38
N GLU A 18 -0.09 -7.40 11.25
CA GLU A 18 -0.23 -8.23 12.46
C GLU A 18 -0.23 -9.72 12.12
N ARG A 19 -1.02 -10.12 11.11
CA ARG A 19 -1.12 -11.54 10.73
C ARG A 19 0.20 -12.08 10.20
N LEU A 20 0.87 -11.35 9.31
CA LEU A 20 2.16 -11.78 8.75
C LEU A 20 3.25 -11.84 9.82
N GLN A 21 3.29 -10.87 10.74
CA GLN A 21 4.20 -10.91 11.89
C GLN A 21 3.92 -12.13 12.78
N SER A 22 2.65 -12.47 13.04
CA SER A 22 2.30 -13.67 13.81
C SER A 22 2.74 -14.98 13.16
N LEU A 23 2.97 -14.98 11.85
CA LEU A 23 3.50 -16.12 11.08
C LEU A 23 5.04 -16.10 10.98
N GLY A 24 5.73 -15.20 11.69
CA GLY A 24 7.19 -15.11 11.71
C GLY A 24 7.79 -14.36 10.52
N HIS A 25 7.01 -13.53 9.83
CA HIS A 25 7.50 -12.71 8.72
C HIS A 25 7.92 -11.32 9.16
N ALA A 26 8.91 -10.74 8.47
CA ALA A 26 9.36 -9.37 8.71
C ALA A 26 8.56 -8.38 7.84
N ILE A 27 8.15 -7.25 8.42
CA ILE A 27 7.42 -6.20 7.70
C ILE A 27 8.28 -4.94 7.61
N ARG A 28 8.41 -4.41 6.39
CA ARG A 28 8.92 -3.06 6.10
C ARG A 28 7.77 -2.21 5.56
N PRO A 29 7.21 -1.28 6.35
CA PRO A 29 6.28 -0.29 5.83
C PRO A 29 6.97 0.52 4.72
N LEU A 30 6.32 0.65 3.58
CA LEU A 30 6.80 1.45 2.45
C LEU A 30 6.11 2.82 2.45
N PRO A 31 6.84 3.91 2.17
CA PRO A 31 6.28 5.26 2.09
C PRO A 31 5.22 5.36 0.98
N ARG A 32 4.36 6.36 1.14
CA ARG A 32 3.24 6.68 0.23
C ARG A 32 3.69 7.52 -0.97
N LEU A 33 4.47 8.55 -0.68
CA LEU A 33 5.13 9.42 -1.65
C LEU A 33 6.63 9.19 -1.55
N VAL A 34 7.29 9.13 -2.70
CA VAL A 34 8.73 8.93 -2.80
C VAL A 34 9.27 9.95 -3.79
N ASP A 35 10.12 10.84 -3.31
CA ASP A 35 10.87 11.74 -4.19
C ASP A 35 12.05 10.99 -4.84
N ASP A 36 12.56 9.96 -4.14
CA ASP A 36 13.66 9.09 -4.57
C ASP A 36 13.22 7.61 -4.65
N PRO A 37 13.83 6.79 -5.52
CA PRO A 37 13.54 5.36 -5.60
C PRO A 37 13.76 4.68 -4.23
N VAL A 38 12.73 4.00 -3.73
CA VAL A 38 12.88 3.18 -2.53
C VAL A 38 13.61 1.90 -2.91
N PRO A 39 14.72 1.53 -2.24
CA PRO A 39 15.39 0.26 -2.49
C PRO A 39 14.45 -0.89 -2.12
N LEU A 40 14.33 -1.89 -2.98
CA LEU A 40 13.40 -3.04 -2.86
C LEU A 40 14.14 -4.39 -2.89
N GLU A 41 15.45 -4.39 -3.08
CA GLU A 41 16.29 -5.58 -3.32
C GLU A 41 16.32 -6.55 -2.14
N ASP A 42 16.01 -6.05 -0.94
CA ASP A 42 15.97 -6.82 0.29
C ASP A 42 14.59 -7.44 0.59
N LEU A 43 13.59 -7.20 -0.25
CA LEU A 43 12.23 -7.71 -0.08
C LEU A 43 12.00 -9.00 -0.86
N ASP A 44 11.33 -9.95 -0.22
CA ASP A 44 10.84 -11.15 -0.88
C ASP A 44 9.48 -10.90 -1.56
N VAL A 45 8.66 -10.01 -0.97
CA VAL A 45 7.27 -9.76 -1.40
C VAL A 45 6.92 -8.28 -1.25
N ILE A 46 6.15 -7.75 -2.21
CA ILE A 46 5.55 -6.40 -2.14
C ILE A 46 4.03 -6.53 -2.13
N VAL A 47 3.38 -5.83 -1.19
CA VAL A 47 1.92 -5.69 -1.13
C VAL A 47 1.54 -4.21 -1.29
N HIS A 48 0.85 -3.90 -2.39
CA HIS A 48 0.44 -2.52 -2.70
C HIS A 48 -0.99 -2.25 -2.24
N LEU A 49 -1.16 -1.74 -1.01
CA LEU A 49 -2.46 -1.33 -0.46
C LEU A 49 -2.69 0.19 -0.42
N ALA A 50 -1.69 1.00 -0.82
CA ALA A 50 -1.86 2.45 -0.90
C ALA A 50 -2.84 2.85 -2.02
N GLY A 51 -3.41 4.04 -1.90
CA GLY A 51 -4.31 4.63 -2.89
C GLY A 51 -5.60 5.21 -2.29
N ALA A 52 -6.36 5.89 -3.13
CA ALA A 52 -7.58 6.57 -2.72
C ALA A 52 -8.66 5.58 -2.23
N PRO A 53 -9.44 5.92 -1.18
CA PRO A 53 -10.53 5.09 -0.70
C PRO A 53 -11.59 4.86 -1.79
N ILE A 54 -12.02 3.61 -1.97
CA ILE A 54 -13.01 3.24 -2.99
C ILE A 54 -14.45 3.58 -2.57
N GLY A 55 -14.73 3.58 -1.26
CA GLY A 55 -16.08 3.72 -0.70
C GLY A 55 -16.51 5.15 -0.40
N GLU A 56 -15.70 6.15 -0.71
CA GLU A 56 -16.02 7.55 -0.40
C GLU A 56 -16.62 8.24 -1.65
N GLY A 57 -17.70 9.00 -1.43
CA GLY A 57 -18.36 9.80 -2.47
C GLY A 57 -19.11 9.01 -3.55
N ARG A 58 -19.66 9.74 -4.52
CA ARG A 58 -20.31 9.18 -5.72
C ARG A 58 -19.27 8.84 -6.78
N TRP A 59 -19.57 7.84 -7.61
CA TRP A 59 -18.72 7.43 -8.74
C TRP A 59 -18.79 8.40 -9.94
N SER A 60 -18.31 9.63 -9.75
CA SER A 60 -18.11 10.58 -10.85
C SER A 60 -16.92 10.18 -11.74
N LYS A 61 -16.78 10.83 -12.90
CA LYS A 61 -15.63 10.63 -13.77
C LYS A 61 -14.33 11.03 -13.07
N GLU A 62 -14.33 12.18 -12.40
CA GLU A 62 -13.19 12.71 -11.65
C GLU A 62 -12.80 11.77 -10.51
N ARG A 63 -13.78 11.18 -9.82
CA ARG A 63 -13.53 10.21 -8.75
C ARG A 63 -12.93 8.91 -9.28
N LYS A 64 -13.40 8.42 -10.43
CA LYS A 64 -12.84 7.25 -11.11
C LYS A 64 -11.41 7.51 -11.56
N ASP A 65 -11.16 8.69 -12.14
CA ASP A 65 -9.83 9.13 -12.57
C ASP A 65 -8.89 9.19 -11.35
N LEU A 66 -9.30 9.83 -10.24
CA LEU A 66 -8.54 9.87 -8.99
C LEU A 66 -8.21 8.48 -8.46
N ILE A 67 -9.19 7.57 -8.39
CA ILE A 67 -8.95 6.21 -7.91
C ILE A 67 -7.94 5.53 -8.82
N ARG A 68 -8.11 5.55 -10.14
CA ARG A 68 -7.16 4.95 -11.08
C ARG A 68 -5.75 5.50 -10.89
N ASP A 69 -5.61 6.82 -10.89
CA ASP A 69 -4.30 7.47 -10.86
C ASP A 69 -3.56 7.16 -9.55
N SER A 70 -4.30 7.08 -8.43
CA SER A 70 -3.76 6.68 -7.12
C SER A 70 -3.20 5.24 -7.05
N ARG A 71 -3.50 4.38 -8.04
CA ARG A 71 -2.97 2.99 -8.15
C ARG A 71 -1.80 2.89 -9.12
N ILE A 72 -1.66 3.86 -10.03
CA ILE A 72 -0.59 3.87 -11.04
C ILE A 72 0.59 4.69 -10.52
N GLN A 73 0.30 5.89 -10.00
CA GLN A 73 1.33 6.82 -9.52
C GLN A 73 1.68 6.61 -8.04
N GLY A 74 0.84 5.86 -7.31
CA GLY A 74 0.83 5.90 -5.84
C GLY A 74 -0.03 7.05 -5.32
N ALA A 75 -0.14 7.19 -4.00
CA ALA A 75 -0.99 8.18 -3.33
C ALA A 75 -0.34 8.73 -2.07
#